data_AF-A0A7X6B226-F1
#
_entry.id   AF-A0A7X6B226-F1
#
_cell.length_a   1.000
_cell.length_b   1.000
_cell.length_c   1.000
_cell.angle_alpha   90.00
_cell.angle_beta   90.00
_cell.angle_gamma   90.00
#
_symmetry.space_group_name_H-M   'P 1'
#
loop_
_entity.id
_entity.type
_entity.pdbx_description
1 polymer ?
#
loop_
_entity_poly.entity_id
_entity_poly.type
_entity_poly.pdbx_seq_one_letter_code
_entity_poly.pdbx_strand_id
1 'polypeptide(L)'
;MPSVLGLMEQREARARQDLQSWTEVLEQAQAEVDAARERVERARVGREELVSVLAGESPVNMPVSVPSGGERAAGVGSSGTGAGHGERPPVWRSGMGEEVLSGLYREVFAAAVAASGPVNGVELTRAVGREAEIKNEVEKIRHRAYVLEKRGWLVRAEDGRFMPAPGAVGRGASPASAERPRPGAWTA
;
A
#
# COMPACT_ATOMS: atom_id res chain seq x y z
N MET A 1 -15.06 -48.35 -39.25
CA MET A 1 -16.06 -47.59 -38.47
C MET A 1 -15.89 -48.00 -37.01
N PRO A 2 -15.64 -47.08 -36.07
CA PRO A 2 -15.52 -47.42 -34.66
C PRO A 2 -16.87 -47.92 -34.11
N SER A 3 -16.82 -48.92 -33.23
CA SER A 3 -17.99 -49.42 -32.51
C SER A 3 -18.56 -48.36 -31.57
N VAL A 4 -19.86 -48.38 -31.31
CA VAL A 4 -20.54 -47.51 -30.33
C VAL A 4 -19.89 -47.63 -28.95
N LEU A 5 -19.50 -48.86 -28.55
CA LEU A 5 -18.78 -49.11 -27.30
C LEU A 5 -17.44 -48.34 -27.26
N GLY A 6 -16.66 -48.37 -28.34
CA GLY A 6 -15.37 -47.67 -28.40
C GLY A 6 -15.51 -46.15 -28.31
N LEU A 7 -16.59 -45.56 -28.86
CA LEU A 7 -16.88 -44.13 -28.69
C LEU A 7 -17.24 -43.78 -27.23
N MET A 8 -17.95 -44.68 -26.53
CA MET A 8 -18.26 -44.49 -25.12
C MET A 8 -17.02 -44.60 -24.24
N GLU A 9 -16.17 -45.61 -24.47
CA GLU A 9 -14.89 -45.79 -23.77
C GLU A 9 -13.98 -44.57 -23.96
N GLN A 10 -13.94 -44.01 -25.16
CA GLN A 10 -13.14 -42.81 -25.43
C GLN A 10 -13.69 -41.57 -24.70
N ARG A 11 -15.02 -41.40 -24.62
CA ARG A 11 -15.64 -40.33 -23.84
C ARG A 11 -15.36 -40.48 -22.35
N GLU A 12 -15.43 -41.70 -21.84
CA GLU A 12 -15.15 -42.02 -20.44
C GLU A 12 -13.67 -41.78 -20.09
N ALA A 13 -12.75 -42.20 -20.96
CA ALA A 13 -11.32 -41.94 -20.80
C ALA A 13 -11.03 -40.43 -20.76
N ARG A 14 -11.65 -39.65 -21.65
CA ARG A 14 -11.51 -38.19 -21.65
C ARG A 14 -12.06 -37.57 -20.37
N ALA A 15 -13.24 -37.99 -19.91
CA ALA A 15 -13.82 -37.49 -18.67
C ALA A 15 -12.95 -37.82 -17.44
N ARG A 16 -12.31 -39.00 -17.40
CA ARG A 16 -11.34 -39.35 -16.35
C ARG A 16 -10.09 -38.48 -16.40
N GLN A 17 -9.55 -38.24 -17.59
CA GLN A 17 -8.39 -37.38 -17.76
C GLN A 17 -8.70 -35.94 -17.32
N ASP A 18 -9.87 -35.41 -17.71
CA ASP A 18 -10.31 -34.09 -17.27
C ASP A 18 -10.43 -34.05 -15.74
N LEU A 19 -11.03 -35.07 -15.12
CA LEU A 19 -11.12 -35.16 -13.65
C LEU A 19 -9.75 -35.17 -12.98
N GLN A 20 -8.79 -35.96 -13.49
CA GLN A 20 -7.42 -36.00 -12.98
C GLN A 20 -6.75 -34.62 -13.07
N SER A 21 -6.86 -33.94 -14.21
CA SER A 21 -6.31 -32.59 -14.39
C SER A 21 -6.92 -31.57 -13.41
N TRP A 22 -8.23 -31.63 -13.17
CA TRP A 22 -8.88 -30.77 -12.17
C TRP A 22 -8.48 -31.11 -10.74
N THR A 23 -8.17 -32.37 -10.47
CA THR A 23 -7.71 -32.83 -9.15
C THR A 23 -6.31 -32.28 -8.87
N GLU A 24 -5.40 -32.33 -9.84
CA GLU A 24 -4.07 -31.71 -9.74
C GLU A 24 -4.17 -30.19 -9.52
N VAL A 25 -5.06 -29.50 -10.23
CA VAL A 25 -5.31 -28.06 -10.02
C VAL A 25 -5.83 -27.79 -8.61
N LEU A 26 -6.71 -28.64 -8.08
CA LEU A 26 -7.25 -28.51 -6.73
C LEU A 26 -6.17 -28.73 -5.67
N GLU A 27 -5.30 -29.73 -5.84
CA GLU A 27 -4.17 -29.99 -4.95
C GLU A 27 -3.19 -28.82 -4.93
N GLN A 28 -2.86 -28.27 -6.09
CA GLN A 28 -2.01 -27.09 -6.21
C GLN A 28 -2.63 -25.87 -5.51
N ALA A 29 -3.92 -25.61 -5.76
CA ALA A 29 -4.63 -24.51 -5.10
C ALA A 29 -4.67 -24.68 -3.57
N GLN A 30 -4.83 -25.92 -3.09
CA GLN A 30 -4.82 -26.23 -1.66
C GLN A 30 -3.44 -25.94 -1.05
N ALA A 31 -2.36 -26.34 -1.73
CA ALA A 31 -1.00 -26.03 -1.28
C ALA A 31 -0.73 -24.52 -1.18
N GLU A 32 -1.23 -23.72 -2.14
CA GLU A 32 -1.12 -22.26 -2.09
C GLU A 32 -1.89 -21.65 -0.92
N VAL A 33 -3.08 -22.17 -0.63
CA VAL A 33 -3.88 -21.76 0.52
C VAL A 33 -3.16 -22.08 1.83
N ASP A 34 -2.55 -23.25 1.95
CA ASP A 34 -1.84 -23.65 3.16
C ASP A 34 -0.58 -22.80 3.37
N ALA A 35 0.20 -22.54 2.31
CA ALA A 35 1.31 -21.59 2.35
C ALA A 35 0.85 -20.17 2.75
N ALA A 36 -0.35 -19.75 2.32
CA ALA A 36 -0.93 -18.48 2.74
C ALA A 36 -1.31 -18.45 4.22
N ARG A 37 -1.91 -19.54 4.73
CA ARG A 37 -2.24 -19.70 6.15
C ARG A 37 -0.98 -19.63 7.02
N GLU A 38 0.10 -20.32 6.63
CA GLU A 38 1.37 -20.26 7.35
C GLU A 38 1.97 -18.85 7.39
N ARG A 39 1.88 -18.10 6.28
CA ARG A 39 2.33 -16.70 6.24
C ARG A 39 1.55 -15.82 7.20
N VAL A 40 0.23 -16.00 7.27
CA VAL A 40 -0.62 -15.27 8.22
C VAL A 40 -0.27 -15.64 9.65
N GLU A 41 -0.09 -16.92 9.95
CA GLU A 41 0.23 -17.38 11.30
C GLU A 41 1.59 -16.85 11.77
N ARG A 42 2.61 -16.90 10.92
CA ARG A 42 3.93 -16.32 11.22
C ARG A 42 3.84 -14.82 11.50
N ALA A 43 3.02 -14.09 10.75
CA ALA A 43 2.79 -12.66 10.99
C ALA A 43 2.03 -12.40 12.30
N ARG A 44 1.10 -13.28 12.69
CA ARG A 44 0.39 -13.23 13.97
C ARG A 44 1.37 -13.41 15.13
N VAL A 45 2.19 -14.45 15.08
CA VAL A 45 3.24 -14.73 16.08
C VAL A 45 4.19 -13.55 16.20
N GLY A 46 4.75 -13.06 15.08
CA GLY A 46 5.66 -11.91 15.11
C GLY A 46 5.01 -10.65 15.71
N ARG A 47 3.72 -10.42 15.49
CA ARG A 47 2.99 -9.32 16.15
C ARG A 47 2.87 -9.53 17.65
N GLU A 48 2.57 -10.74 18.11
CA GLU A 48 2.45 -11.08 19.53
C GLU A 48 3.79 -10.94 20.27
N GLU A 49 4.88 -11.35 19.62
CA GLU A 49 6.24 -11.15 20.12
C GLU A 49 6.58 -9.66 20.24
N LEU A 50 6.30 -8.85 19.20
CA LEU A 50 6.53 -7.40 19.24
C LEU A 50 5.72 -6.70 20.33
N VAL A 51 4.45 -7.07 20.51
CA VAL A 51 3.62 -6.54 21.60
C VAL A 51 4.20 -6.89 22.97
N SER A 52 4.71 -8.12 23.13
CA SER A 52 5.34 -8.56 24.38
C SER A 52 6.63 -7.80 24.70
N VAL A 53 7.48 -7.55 23.70
CA VAL A 53 8.70 -6.74 23.86
C VAL A 53 8.35 -5.30 24.26
N LEU A 54 7.42 -4.66 23.53
CA LEU A 54 6.99 -3.29 23.83
C LEU A 54 6.33 -3.17 25.22
N ALA A 55 5.61 -4.20 25.68
CA ALA A 55 5.04 -4.23 27.03
C ALA A 55 6.10 -4.44 28.12
N GLY A 56 7.15 -5.22 27.84
CA GLY A 56 8.30 -5.42 28.73
C GLY A 56 9.23 -4.20 28.84
N GLU A 57 9.16 -3.28 27.87
CA GLU A 57 9.96 -2.04 27.80
C GLU A 57 9.29 -0.83 28.48
N SER A 58 8.21 -1.02 29.25
CA SER A 58 7.57 0.08 30.01
C SER A 58 8.50 0.59 31.14
N PRO A 59 8.75 1.91 31.24
CA PRO A 59 9.85 2.45 32.04
C PRO A 59 9.46 2.62 33.52
N VAL A 60 9.87 1.67 34.35
CA VAL A 60 10.17 1.96 35.76
C VAL A 60 11.67 2.13 35.89
N ASN A 61 12.06 3.40 35.87
CA ASN A 61 13.29 4.00 36.37
C ASN A 61 14.11 3.11 37.33
N MET A 62 15.32 2.71 36.91
CA MET A 62 16.50 2.62 37.77
C MET A 62 17.77 2.92 36.94
N PRO A 63 18.65 3.84 37.37
CA PRO A 63 19.83 4.24 36.61
C PRO A 63 21.03 3.36 37.01
N VAL A 64 21.66 2.68 36.04
CA VAL A 64 23.01 2.12 36.24
C VAL A 64 23.87 2.36 34.99
N SER A 65 24.74 3.36 35.16
CA SER A 65 26.07 3.60 34.60
C SER A 65 26.52 2.91 33.32
N VAL A 66 26.82 3.76 32.32
CA VAL A 66 27.87 3.57 31.30
C VAL A 66 29.25 3.66 32.00
N PRO A 67 30.31 2.97 31.53
CA PRO A 67 31.13 3.45 30.40
C PRO A 67 31.45 2.29 29.42
N SER A 68 31.68 2.48 28.12
CA SER A 68 32.90 3.05 27.57
C SER A 68 32.95 2.79 26.05
N GLY A 69 33.39 3.77 25.27
CA GLY A 69 34.18 3.58 24.05
C GLY A 69 33.45 3.32 22.72
N GLY A 70 33.56 4.25 21.77
CA GLY A 70 33.30 3.98 20.35
C GLY A 70 32.81 5.16 19.53
N GLU A 71 33.73 6.07 19.24
CA GLU A 71 33.80 7.06 18.15
C GLU A 71 32.59 7.34 17.22
N ARG A 72 32.30 8.64 17.10
CA ARG A 72 31.45 9.22 16.06
C ARG A 72 32.06 9.04 14.66
N ALA A 73 31.25 8.54 13.73
CA ALA A 73 31.26 9.03 12.35
C ALA A 73 29.82 9.12 11.83
N ALA A 74 29.45 10.31 11.37
CA ALA A 74 28.19 10.60 10.70
C ALA A 74 28.20 10.08 9.26
N GLY A 75 27.04 9.64 8.75
CA GLY A 75 26.85 9.37 7.33
C GLY A 75 25.58 8.60 6.98
N VAL A 76 24.45 9.32 6.92
CA VAL A 76 23.45 9.29 5.83
C VAL A 76 23.18 7.95 5.12
N GLY A 77 21.98 7.42 5.38
CA GLY A 77 21.00 6.94 4.39
C GLY A 77 21.31 5.70 3.55
N SER A 78 20.50 4.64 3.69
CA SER A 78 19.55 4.26 2.63
C SER A 78 18.61 3.12 3.07
N SER A 79 17.39 3.25 2.59
CA SER A 79 16.20 2.41 2.65
C SER A 79 16.39 0.88 2.54
N GLY A 80 15.51 0.14 3.24
CA GLY A 80 15.40 -1.31 3.14
C GLY A 80 14.13 -1.89 3.78
N THR A 81 12.96 -1.38 3.36
CA THR A 81 11.71 -2.14 3.08
C THR A 81 11.30 -3.30 4.00
N GLY A 82 10.68 -2.98 5.13
CA GLY A 82 9.74 -3.87 5.81
C GLY A 82 8.31 -3.34 5.63
N ALA A 83 7.52 -3.96 4.74
CA ALA A 83 6.11 -3.63 4.53
C ALA A 83 5.26 -4.01 5.76
N GLY A 84 5.42 -3.24 6.84
CA GLY A 84 4.62 -3.34 8.05
C GLY A 84 3.16 -3.03 7.73
N HIS A 85 2.27 -3.93 8.15
CA HIS A 85 0.82 -3.75 8.11
C HIS A 85 0.45 -2.36 8.65
N GLY A 86 0.15 -1.44 7.73
CA GLY A 86 -0.21 -0.08 8.07
C GLY A 86 -1.48 -0.08 8.90
N GLU A 87 -1.36 0.35 10.16
CA GLU A 87 -2.46 0.72 11.02
C GLU A 87 -3.46 1.56 10.22
N ARG A 88 -4.75 1.25 10.33
CA ARG A 88 -5.79 1.85 9.50
C ARG A 88 -5.69 3.38 9.61
N PRO A 89 -5.66 4.13 8.48
CA PRO A 89 -5.36 5.54 8.52
C PRO A 89 -6.40 6.29 9.37
N PRO A 90 -5.96 7.24 10.21
CA PRO A 90 -6.87 8.06 10.98
C PRO A 90 -7.74 8.92 10.05
N VAL A 91 -8.82 9.48 10.57
CA VAL A 91 -9.62 10.46 9.81
C VAL A 91 -8.79 11.73 9.67
N TRP A 92 -8.64 12.21 8.43
CA TRP A 92 -7.86 13.40 8.12
C TRP A 92 -8.46 14.65 8.78
N ARG A 93 -7.59 15.53 9.28
CA ARG A 93 -7.93 16.82 9.89
C ARG A 93 -6.91 17.86 9.47
N SER A 94 -7.32 19.12 9.40
CA SER A 94 -6.42 20.25 9.10
C SER A 94 -5.21 20.24 10.04
N GLY A 95 -4.01 20.27 9.46
CA GLY A 95 -2.74 20.22 10.20
C GLY A 95 -2.11 18.83 10.32
N MET A 96 -2.77 17.77 9.85
CA MET A 96 -2.15 16.46 9.66
C MET A 96 -1.51 16.35 8.28
N GLY A 97 -0.23 15.98 8.24
CA GLY A 97 0.49 15.60 7.03
C GLY A 97 0.68 14.09 6.89
N GLU A 98 1.40 13.69 5.85
CA GLU A 98 1.63 12.29 5.49
C GLU A 98 2.40 11.48 6.55
N GLU A 99 3.07 12.15 7.48
CA GLU A 99 3.81 11.55 8.59
C GLU A 99 2.94 10.70 9.52
N VAL A 100 1.63 10.95 9.55
CA VAL A 100 0.66 10.20 10.35
C VAL A 100 0.21 8.90 9.63
N LEU A 101 0.45 8.80 8.32
CA LEU A 101 0.14 7.61 7.54
C LEU A 101 1.27 6.59 7.67
N SER A 102 0.91 5.31 7.77
CA SER A 102 1.87 4.22 7.91
C SER A 102 1.92 3.32 6.68
N GLY A 103 3.12 2.84 6.36
CA GLY A 103 3.40 1.86 5.29
C GLY A 103 2.81 2.26 3.95
N LEU A 104 2.07 1.31 3.35
CA LEU A 104 1.51 1.46 2.01
C LEU A 104 0.52 2.63 1.87
N TYR A 105 -0.13 3.05 2.97
CA TYR A 105 -1.02 4.22 2.93
C TYR A 105 -0.24 5.52 2.71
N ARG A 106 0.93 5.64 3.33
CA ARG A 106 1.81 6.79 3.13
C ARG A 106 2.36 6.81 1.71
N GLU A 107 2.80 5.66 1.21
CA GLU A 107 3.32 5.52 -0.15
C GLU A 107 2.25 5.90 -1.21
N VAL A 108 1.02 5.41 -1.06
CA VAL A 108 -0.09 5.75 -1.98
C VAL A 108 -0.46 7.23 -1.90
N PHE A 109 -0.48 7.82 -0.70
CA PHE A 109 -0.76 9.25 -0.54
C PHE A 109 0.36 10.10 -1.14
N ALA A 110 1.63 9.79 -0.86
CA ALA A 110 2.79 10.48 -1.43
C ALA A 110 2.81 10.40 -2.97
N ALA A 111 2.46 9.24 -3.54
CA ALA A 111 2.30 9.08 -4.98
C ALA A 111 1.21 9.97 -5.57
N ALA A 112 0.08 10.12 -4.87
CA ALA A 112 -1.00 11.02 -5.28
C ALA A 112 -0.60 12.50 -5.16
N VAL A 113 0.21 12.85 -4.15
CA VAL A 113 0.74 14.22 -3.95
C VAL A 113 1.80 14.57 -5.00
N ALA A 114 2.66 13.63 -5.35
CA ALA A 114 3.70 13.81 -6.36
C ALA A 114 3.13 13.92 -7.78
N ALA A 115 1.89 13.47 -7.99
CA ALA A 115 1.22 13.61 -9.27
C ALA A 115 0.69 15.03 -9.48
N SER A 116 1.00 15.63 -10.63
CA SER A 116 0.54 16.97 -11.02
C SER A 116 -0.97 17.06 -11.34
N GLY A 117 -1.74 15.99 -11.09
CA GLY A 117 -3.16 15.92 -11.45
C GLY A 117 -3.84 14.63 -10.95
N PRO A 118 -5.12 14.43 -11.30
CA PRO A 118 -5.88 13.25 -10.89
C PRO A 118 -5.25 11.96 -11.42
N VAL A 119 -5.02 10.99 -10.52
CA VAL A 119 -4.38 9.71 -10.84
C VAL A 119 -5.31 8.52 -10.66
N ASN A 120 -5.18 7.54 -11.54
CA ASN A 120 -5.92 6.28 -11.45
C ASN A 120 -5.13 5.21 -10.66
N GLY A 121 -5.80 4.10 -10.32
CA GLY A 121 -5.19 3.02 -9.53
C GLY A 121 -3.94 2.40 -10.17
N VAL A 122 -3.86 2.32 -11.51
CA VAL A 122 -2.70 1.77 -12.23
C VAL A 122 -1.50 2.72 -12.13
N GLU A 123 -1.75 4.03 -12.30
CA GLU A 123 -0.74 5.08 -12.15
C GLU A 123 -0.19 5.11 -10.73
N LEU A 124 -1.05 4.99 -9.71
CA LEU A 124 -0.65 4.87 -8.31
C LEU A 124 0.21 3.62 -8.07
N THR A 125 -0.16 2.47 -8.63
CA THR A 125 0.64 1.23 -8.49
C THR A 125 2.04 1.40 -9.07
N ARG A 126 2.17 2.04 -10.24
CA ARG A 126 3.48 2.34 -10.85
C ARG A 126 4.28 3.33 -10.01
N ALA A 127 3.64 4.39 -9.51
CA ALA A 127 4.29 5.42 -8.72
C ALA A 127 4.78 4.90 -7.34
N VAL A 128 4.09 3.91 -6.76
CA VAL A 128 4.53 3.20 -5.54
C VAL A 128 5.64 2.17 -5.84
N GLY A 129 6.02 1.97 -7.11
CA GLY A 129 7.06 1.02 -7.51
C GLY A 129 6.61 -0.44 -7.48
N ARG A 130 5.31 -0.70 -7.64
CA ARG A 130 4.72 -2.04 -7.72
C ARG A 130 4.43 -2.42 -9.16
N GLU A 131 4.36 -3.71 -9.42
CA GLU A 131 4.06 -4.26 -10.74
C GLU A 131 2.60 -4.00 -11.10
N ALA A 132 2.37 -2.98 -11.93
CA ALA A 132 1.04 -2.58 -12.39
C ALA A 132 0.41 -3.57 -13.40
N GLU A 133 1.17 -4.56 -13.86
CA GLU A 133 0.69 -5.66 -14.69
C GLU A 133 -0.02 -6.73 -13.85
N ILE A 134 0.33 -6.85 -12.57
CA ILE A 134 -0.33 -7.75 -11.64
C ILE A 134 -1.65 -7.11 -11.18
N LYS A 135 -2.78 -7.62 -11.68
CA LYS A 135 -4.13 -7.13 -11.31
C LYS A 135 -4.35 -7.08 -9.79
N ASN A 136 -3.81 -8.04 -9.05
CA ASN A 136 -3.92 -8.09 -7.59
C ASN A 136 -3.22 -6.89 -6.92
N GLU A 137 -2.04 -6.49 -7.40
CA GLU A 137 -1.31 -5.33 -6.85
C GLU A 137 -2.05 -4.02 -7.16
N VAL A 138 -2.61 -3.90 -8.37
CA VAL A 138 -3.46 -2.76 -8.74
C VAL A 138 -4.68 -2.67 -7.83
N GLU A 139 -5.35 -3.79 -7.55
CA GLU A 139 -6.54 -3.80 -6.71
C GLU A 139 -6.21 -3.52 -5.23
N LYS A 140 -5.08 -4.02 -4.72
CA LYS A 140 -4.58 -3.67 -3.37
C LYS A 140 -4.37 -2.16 -3.25
N ILE A 141 -3.74 -1.53 -4.23
CA ILE A 141 -3.48 -0.08 -4.24
C ILE A 141 -4.80 0.70 -4.35
N ARG A 142 -5.72 0.31 -5.23
CA ARG A 142 -7.05 0.92 -5.31
C ARG A 142 -7.79 0.85 -3.98
N HIS A 143 -7.80 -0.31 -3.34
CA HIS A 143 -8.48 -0.48 -2.05
C HIS A 143 -7.90 0.49 -1.00
N ARG A 144 -6.59 0.71 -0.98
CA ARG A 144 -5.95 1.64 -0.06
C ARG A 144 -6.27 3.10 -0.40
N ALA A 145 -6.32 3.46 -1.68
CA ALA A 145 -6.80 4.76 -2.14
C ALA A 145 -8.25 5.03 -1.73
N TYR A 146 -9.15 4.06 -1.88
CA TYR A 146 -10.54 4.15 -1.41
C TYR A 146 -10.65 4.33 0.10
N VAL A 147 -9.80 3.66 0.88
CA VAL A 147 -9.80 3.84 2.34
C VAL A 147 -9.30 5.24 2.72
N LEU A 148 -8.30 5.78 2.01
CA LEU A 148 -7.83 7.15 2.19
C LEU A 148 -8.90 8.18 1.80
N GLU A 149 -9.63 7.94 0.72
CA GLU A 149 -10.78 8.76 0.30
C GLU A 149 -11.85 8.81 1.40
N LYS A 150 -12.30 7.65 1.88
CA LYS A 150 -13.30 7.57 2.97
C LYS A 150 -12.85 8.24 4.26
N ARG A 151 -11.55 8.40 4.46
CA ARG A 151 -10.95 9.06 5.63
C ARG A 151 -10.64 10.52 5.39
N GLY A 152 -10.89 11.05 4.19
CA GLY A 152 -10.70 12.46 3.84
C GLY A 152 -9.26 12.83 3.46
N TRP A 153 -8.38 11.86 3.25
CA TRP A 153 -7.01 12.11 2.78
C TRP A 153 -6.94 12.34 1.27
N LEU A 154 -7.79 11.61 0.53
CA LEU A 154 -7.93 11.76 -0.92
C LEU A 154 -9.34 12.24 -1.25
N VAL A 155 -9.48 12.92 -2.38
CA VAL A 155 -10.75 13.26 -3.02
C VAL A 155 -10.83 12.50 -4.32
N ARG A 156 -12.01 11.96 -4.61
CA ARG A 156 -12.29 11.26 -5.86
C ARG A 156 -12.96 12.23 -6.83
N ALA A 157 -12.38 12.40 -8.01
CA ALA A 157 -12.99 13.13 -9.12
C ALA A 157 -14.12 12.31 -9.76
N GLU A 158 -14.99 12.96 -10.52
CA GLU A 158 -16.16 12.32 -11.15
C GLU A 158 -15.78 11.17 -12.10
N ASP A 159 -14.57 11.18 -12.63
CA ASP A 159 -14.01 10.15 -13.52
C ASP A 159 -13.39 8.95 -12.76
N GLY A 160 -13.47 8.93 -11.44
CA GLY A 160 -12.93 7.86 -10.61
C GLY A 160 -11.43 7.95 -10.33
N ARG A 161 -10.80 9.08 -10.65
CA ARG A 161 -9.40 9.36 -10.29
C ARG A 161 -9.30 9.95 -8.88
N PHE A 162 -8.15 9.75 -8.26
CA PHE A 162 -7.85 10.23 -6.92
C PHE A 162 -6.94 11.46 -6.98
N MET A 163 -7.19 12.40 -6.08
CA MET A 163 -6.37 13.59 -5.84
C MET A 163 -6.16 13.76 -4.34
N PRO A 164 -5.06 14.38 -3.89
CA PRO A 164 -4.89 14.73 -2.49
C PRO A 164 -5.97 15.73 -2.05
N ALA A 165 -6.49 15.56 -0.83
CA ALA A 165 -7.48 16.49 -0.30
C ALA A 165 -6.90 17.90 -0.13
N PRO A 166 -7.67 18.97 -0.43
CA PRO A 166 -7.23 20.34 -0.25
C PRO A 166 -6.77 20.60 1.20
N GLY A 167 -5.48 20.90 1.38
CA GLY A 167 -4.87 21.13 2.69
C GLY A 167 -4.22 19.91 3.36
N ALA A 168 -4.37 18.70 2.79
CA ALA A 168 -3.62 17.52 3.22
C ALA A 168 -2.18 17.54 2.72
N VAL A 169 -1.94 18.24 1.62
CA VAL A 169 -0.59 18.60 1.17
C VAL A 169 -0.11 19.73 2.06
N GLY A 170 0.88 19.44 2.92
CA GLY A 170 1.53 20.45 3.74
C GLY A 170 1.86 21.67 2.90
N ARG A 171 1.44 22.86 3.37
CA ARG A 171 1.57 24.14 2.67
C ARG A 171 3.02 24.36 2.22
N GLY A 172 3.28 23.98 0.98
CA GLY A 172 4.52 24.22 0.24
C GLY A 172 4.24 24.88 -1.11
N ALA A 173 3.13 25.59 -1.25
CA ALA A 173 2.92 26.62 -2.27
C ALA A 173 1.70 27.43 -1.87
N SER A 174 1.91 28.67 -1.43
CA SER A 174 0.83 29.66 -1.42
C SER A 174 0.43 29.96 -2.86
N PRO A 175 -0.85 29.80 -3.26
CA PRO A 175 -1.41 30.65 -4.28
C PRO A 175 -1.97 31.88 -3.55
N ALA A 176 -1.09 32.83 -3.23
CA ALA A 176 -1.55 34.13 -2.76
C ALA A 176 -1.73 35.02 -3.98
N SER A 177 -2.93 34.97 -4.54
CA SER A 177 -3.50 36.08 -5.29
C SER A 177 -3.33 37.37 -4.51
N ALA A 178 -2.73 38.38 -5.14
CA ALA A 178 -3.01 39.77 -4.82
C ALA A 178 -2.73 40.61 -6.07
N GLU A 179 -3.82 40.90 -6.77
CA GLU A 179 -3.95 42.02 -7.66
C GLU A 179 -3.27 43.28 -7.09
N ARG A 180 -2.51 43.96 -7.94
CA ARG A 180 -2.49 45.44 -7.95
C ARG A 180 -2.49 45.90 -9.40
N PRO A 181 -3.60 46.42 -9.92
CA PRO A 181 -3.50 47.43 -10.96
C PRO A 181 -3.09 48.73 -10.25
N ARG A 182 -1.98 49.34 -10.66
CA ARG A 182 -1.74 50.75 -10.37
C ARG A 182 -1.59 51.55 -11.65
N PRO A 183 -2.08 52.79 -11.60
CA PRO A 183 -2.54 53.54 -12.76
C PRO A 183 -1.40 54.34 -13.37
N GLY A 184 -1.63 54.80 -14.60
CA GLY A 184 -0.66 55.49 -15.43
C GLY A 184 -0.05 56.75 -14.83
N ALA A 185 1.10 57.11 -15.37
CA ALA A 185 1.64 58.45 -15.35
C ALA A 185 2.20 58.76 -16.74
N TRP A 186 1.49 59.62 -17.46
CA TRP A 186 2.05 60.48 -18.49
C TRP A 186 3.22 61.30 -17.91
N THR A 187 4.28 61.45 -18.70
CA THR A 187 5.03 62.70 -18.95
C THR A 187 5.88 62.40 -20.20
N ALA A 188 5.51 62.97 -21.35
CA ALA A 188 6.07 64.20 -21.92
C ALA A 188 7.42 63.95 -22.60
#